data_AF-A0A1I8AFQ9-F1
#
_entry.id   AF-A0A1I8AFQ9-F1
#
_cell.length_a   1.000
_cell.length_b   1.000
_cell.length_c   1.000
_cell.angle_alpha   90.00
_cell.angle_beta   90.00
_cell.angle_gamma   90.00
#
_symmetry.space_group_name_H-M   'P 1'
#
loop_
_entity.id
_entity.type
_entity.pdbx_description
1 polymer ?
#
loop_
_entity_poly.entity_id
_entity_poly.type
_entity_poly.pdbx_seq_one_letter_code
_entity_poly.pdbx_strand_id
1 'polypeptide(L)'
;MYPETRGERIASSQSLVCFLQALSGQNVVVELKNEVAVEGILASCDCSMNMILKDATVYRRRIKGSTPVKIEEVGIQARYVRFVHPTKKIDVLPLIRRSVNELLGRKKARRHF
;
A
#
# COMPACT_ATOMS: atom_id res chain seq x y z
N MET A 1 0.88 -9.96 3.84
CA MET A 1 -0.31 -10.32 4.64
C MET A 1 -1.55 -9.64 4.07
N TYR A 2 -2.49 -10.42 3.51
CA TYR A 2 -3.88 -9.98 3.31
C TYR A 2 -4.57 -9.93 4.68
N PRO A 3 -5.63 -9.12 4.91
CA PRO A 3 -6.36 -9.13 6.19
C PRO A 3 -6.93 -10.53 6.46
N GLU A 4 -6.49 -11.15 7.55
CA GLU A 4 -6.73 -12.57 7.86
C GLU A 4 -8.07 -12.75 8.58
N THR A 5 -8.40 -11.84 9.48
CA THR A 5 -9.64 -11.91 10.26
C THR A 5 -10.79 -11.11 9.65
N ARG A 6 -12.03 -11.45 10.02
CA ARG A 6 -13.22 -10.66 9.66
C ARG A 6 -13.13 -9.22 10.17
N GLY A 7 -12.58 -9.03 11.38
CA GLY A 7 -12.38 -7.71 11.97
C GLY A 7 -11.44 -6.83 11.14
N GLU A 8 -10.30 -7.38 10.74
CA GLU A 8 -9.32 -6.67 9.90
C GLU A 8 -9.87 -6.32 8.51
N ARG A 9 -10.69 -7.21 7.92
CA ARG A 9 -11.38 -6.92 6.66
C ARG A 9 -12.36 -5.75 6.80
N ILE A 10 -13.14 -5.72 7.89
CA ILE A 10 -14.07 -4.62 8.16
C ILE A 10 -13.30 -3.32 8.39
N ALA A 11 -12.26 -3.33 9.24
CA ALA A 11 -11.44 -2.14 9.51
C ALA A 11 -10.79 -1.58 8.24
N SER A 12 -10.27 -2.47 7.38
CA SER A 12 -9.70 -2.08 6.09
C SER A 12 -10.76 -1.46 5.18
N SER A 13 -11.97 -2.03 5.12
CA SER A 13 -13.08 -1.54 4.28
C SER A 13 -13.66 -0.19 4.73
N GLN A 14 -13.45 0.20 5.99
CA GLN A 14 -13.94 1.44 6.59
C GLN A 14 -12.90 2.58 6.54
N SER A 15 -11.74 2.35 5.94
CA SER A 15 -10.67 3.34 5.80
C SER A 15 -10.05 3.31 4.40
N LEU A 16 -9.16 4.26 4.10
CA LEU A 16 -8.38 4.24 2.84
C LEU A 16 -7.27 3.18 2.83
N VAL A 17 -7.10 2.39 3.89
CA VAL A 17 -6.17 1.26 3.87
C VAL A 17 -6.57 0.23 2.81
N CYS A 18 -7.87 0.06 2.52
CA CYS A 18 -8.32 -0.81 1.42
C CYS A 18 -7.77 -0.40 0.05
N PHE A 19 -7.54 0.89 -0.18
CA PHE A 19 -6.90 1.39 -1.40
C PHE A 19 -5.44 0.93 -1.46
N LEU A 20 -4.69 1.13 -0.37
CA LEU A 20 -3.28 0.75 -0.27
C LEU A 20 -3.09 -0.77 -0.41
N GLN A 21 -3.94 -1.56 0.23
CA GLN A 21 -3.98 -3.02 0.06
C GLN A 21 -4.20 -3.43 -1.40
N ALA A 22 -5.07 -2.72 -2.11
CA ALA A 22 -5.35 -2.98 -3.53
C ALA A 22 -4.20 -2.59 -4.47
N LEU A 23 -3.16 -1.90 -3.97
CA LEU A 23 -1.91 -1.63 -4.67
C LEU A 23 -0.89 -2.77 -4.54
N SER A 24 -1.20 -3.85 -3.82
CA SER A 24 -0.27 -4.97 -3.67
C SER A 24 0.17 -5.51 -5.04
N GLY A 25 1.48 -5.77 -5.17
CA GLY A 25 2.13 -6.14 -6.43
C GLY A 25 2.51 -4.97 -7.34
N GLN A 26 2.22 -3.72 -6.96
CA GLN A 26 2.61 -2.54 -7.74
C GLN A 26 3.83 -1.84 -7.13
N ASN A 27 4.62 -1.20 -8.00
CA ASN A 27 5.71 -0.33 -7.56
C ASN A 27 5.14 0.97 -6.99
N VAL A 28 5.56 1.33 -5.78
CA VAL A 28 5.14 2.52 -5.04
C VAL A 28 6.35 3.24 -4.47
N VAL A 29 6.23 4.54 -4.24
CA VAL A 29 7.17 5.32 -3.43
C VAL A 29 6.50 5.67 -2.11
N VAL A 30 7.05 5.19 -1.01
CA VAL A 30 6.61 5.52 0.35
C VAL A 30 7.52 6.61 0.90
N GLU A 31 6.97 7.81 1.10
CA GLU A 31 7.67 8.86 1.82
C GLU A 31 7.41 8.75 3.32
N LEU A 32 8.48 8.66 4.08
CA LEU A 32 8.44 8.64 5.53
C LEU A 32 8.41 10.06 6.11
N LYS A 33 7.99 10.17 7.37
CA LYS A 33 7.92 11.44 8.12
C LYS A 33 9.27 12.12 8.31
N ASN A 34 10.35 11.34 8.29
CA ASN A 34 11.73 11.84 8.37
C ASN A 34 12.35 12.15 6.99
N GLU A 35 11.53 12.28 5.95
CA GLU A 35 11.95 12.61 4.58
C GLU A 35 12.85 11.56 3.90
N VAL A 36 12.90 10.34 4.44
CA VAL A 36 13.38 9.17 3.71
C VAL A 36 12.28 8.74 2.74
N ALA A 37 12.65 8.40 1.50
CA ALA A 37 11.75 7.79 0.54
C ALA A 37 12.19 6.35 0.28
N VAL A 38 11.23 5.44 0.20
CA VAL A 38 11.45 4.03 -0.13
C VAL A 38 10.63 3.73 -1.38
N GLU A 39 11.29 3.45 -2.49
CA GLU A 39 10.66 2.96 -3.71
C GLU A 39 10.75 1.44 -3.76
N GLY A 40 9.68 0.75 -4.10
CA GLY A 40 9.70 -0.71 -4.24
C GLY A 40 8.32 -1.30 -4.52
N ILE A 41 8.29 -2.61 -4.74
CA ILE A 41 7.04 -3.35 -4.99
C ILE A 41 6.33 -3.57 -3.67
N LEU A 42 5.11 -3.05 -3.52
CA LEU A 42 4.29 -3.28 -2.33
C LEU A 42 3.91 -4.77 -2.24
N ALA A 43 4.59 -5.54 -1.41
CA ALA A 43 4.29 -6.95 -1.22
C ALA A 43 3.09 -7.17 -0.31
N SER A 44 2.92 -6.32 0.71
CA SER A 44 1.68 -6.28 1.50
C SER A 44 1.51 -5.02 2.33
N CYS A 45 0.26 -4.77 2.73
CA CYS A 45 -0.15 -3.73 3.68
C CYS A 45 -1.20 -4.32 4.62
N ASP A 46 -0.98 -4.30 5.94
CA ASP A 46 -1.98 -4.75 6.90
C ASP A 46 -3.09 -3.69 7.12
N CYS A 47 -4.09 -4.00 7.95
CA CYS A 47 -5.19 -3.08 8.26
C CYS A 47 -4.75 -1.83 9.04
N SER A 48 -3.54 -1.85 9.62
CA SER A 48 -2.94 -0.77 10.39
C SER A 48 -2.00 0.08 9.54
N MET A 49 -1.83 -0.21 8.25
CA MET A 49 -0.91 0.45 7.32
C MET A 49 0.57 0.11 7.54
N ASN A 50 0.90 -0.99 8.22
CA ASN A 50 2.26 -1.52 8.17
C ASN A 50 2.47 -2.18 6.81
N MET A 51 3.61 -1.89 6.18
CA MET A 51 3.89 -2.28 4.80
C MET A 51 5.15 -3.13 4.71
N ILE A 52 5.15 -4.04 3.73
CA ILE A 52 6.34 -4.76 3.28
C ILE A 52 6.56 -4.38 1.82
N LEU A 53 7.73 -3.81 1.52
CA LEU A 53 8.17 -3.55 0.15
C LEU A 53 9.29 -4.52 -0.22
N LYS A 54 9.26 -5.03 -1.45
CA LYS A 54 10.30 -5.86 -2.06
C LYS A 54 11.01 -5.12 -3.18
N ASP A 55 12.22 -5.56 -3.50
CA ASP A 55 13.08 -4.97 -4.54
C ASP A 55 13.21 -3.45 -4.35
N ALA A 56 13.47 -3.06 -3.10
CA ALA A 56 13.34 -1.69 -2.65
C ALA A 56 14.64 -0.89 -2.82
N THR A 57 14.49 0.41 -3.06
CA THR A 57 15.58 1.39 -3.04
C THR A 57 15.25 2.50 -2.05
N VAL A 58 16.16 2.76 -1.11
CA VAL A 58 16.02 3.76 -0.07
C VAL A 58 16.80 5.02 -0.44
N TYR A 59 16.13 6.16 -0.41
CA TYR A 59 16.68 7.48 -0.73
C TYR A 59 16.66 8.37 0.51
N ARG A 60 17.79 8.99 0.85
CA ARG A 60 17.93 9.91 2.00
C ARG A 60 18.01 11.36 1.51
N ARG A 61 16.87 11.96 1.16
CA ARG A 61 16.81 13.27 0.49
C ARG A 61 17.48 14.43 1.25
N ARG A 62 17.55 14.37 2.58
CA ARG A 62 18.22 15.39 3.42
C ARG A 62 19.75 15.34 3.38
N ILE A 63 20.35 14.23 2.94
CA ILE A 63 21.79 14.04 2.96
C ILE A 63 22.32 14.24 1.54
N LYS A 64 22.89 15.43 1.30
CA LYS A 64 23.54 15.75 0.02
C LYS A 64 24.64 14.72 -0.26
N GLY A 65 24.64 14.17 -1.47
CA GLY A 65 25.61 13.14 -1.89
C GLY A 65 25.33 11.74 -1.34
N SER A 66 24.20 11.51 -0.65
CA SER A 66 23.82 10.16 -0.26
C SER A 66 23.52 9.29 -1.49
N THR A 67 24.10 8.10 -1.50
CA THR A 67 23.81 7.09 -2.51
C THR A 67 22.54 6.33 -2.15
N PRO A 68 21.65 6.04 -3.12
CA PRO A 68 20.51 5.17 -2.89
C PRO A 68 20.98 3.77 -2.47
N VAL A 69 20.31 3.18 -1.49
CA VAL A 69 20.64 1.84 -0.98
C VAL A 69 19.59 0.84 -1.46
N LYS A 70 20.02 -0.22 -2.15
CA LYS A 70 19.14 -1.32 -2.55
C LYS A 70 18.96 -2.31 -1.41
N ILE A 71 17.74 -2.78 -1.23
CA ILE A 71 17.34 -3.71 -0.17
C ILE A 71 16.33 -4.69 -0.79
N GLU A 72 16.51 -5.98 -0.55
CA GLU A 72 15.60 -7.02 -1.08
C GLU A 72 14.20 -6.91 -0.47
N GLU A 73 14.10 -6.68 0.84
CA GLU A 73 12.84 -6.53 1.55
C GLU A 73 12.96 -5.51 2.71
N VAL A 74 11.94 -4.66 2.87
CA VAL A 74 11.88 -3.68 3.96
C VAL A 74 10.48 -3.61 4.56
N GLY A 75 10.43 -3.70 5.89
CA GLY A 75 9.23 -3.44 6.69
C GLY A 75 9.13 -1.97 7.09
N ILE A 76 7.97 -1.35 6.85
CA ILE A 76 7.71 0.04 7.20
C ILE A 76 6.52 0.07 8.16
N GLN A 77 6.72 0.63 9.36
CA GLN A 77 5.62 0.83 10.31
C GLN A 77 4.76 2.02 9.88
N ALA A 78 3.44 1.86 10.02
CA ALA A 78 2.43 2.86 9.67
C ALA A 78 2.73 4.25 10.24
N ARG A 79 3.14 4.31 11.51
CA ARG A 79 3.43 5.57 12.21
C ARG A 79 4.54 6.40 11.57
N TYR A 80 5.38 5.81 10.73
CA TYR A 80 6.44 6.52 10.01
C TYR A 80 6.03 6.93 8.59
N VAL A 81 4.93 6.42 8.04
CA VAL A 81 4.44 6.79 6.71
C VAL A 81 3.89 8.21 6.72
N ARG A 82 4.23 8.99 5.68
CA ARG A 82 3.71 10.33 5.42
C ARG A 82 2.92 10.36 4.12
N PHE A 83 3.49 9.82 3.04
CA PHE A 83 2.81 9.70 1.75
C PHE A 83 3.10 8.35 1.10
N VAL A 84 2.16 7.90 0.25
CA VAL A 84 2.33 6.73 -0.61
C VAL A 84 1.98 7.17 -2.03
N HIS A 85 2.93 7.05 -2.94
CA HIS A 85 2.79 7.46 -4.33
C HIS A 85 2.77 6.21 -5.22
N PRO A 86 1.64 5.89 -5.86
CA PRO A 86 1.63 4.92 -6.94
C PRO A 86 2.44 5.44 -8.13
N THR A 87 3.27 4.59 -8.74
CA THR A 87 4.08 4.98 -9.91
C THR A 87 3.31 4.94 -11.22
N LYS A 88 2.19 4.21 -11.26
CA LYS A 88 1.28 4.14 -12.40
C LYS A 88 0.07 5.03 -12.16
N LYS A 89 -0.56 5.49 -13.25
CA LYS A 89 -1.87 6.14 -13.18
C LYS A 89 -2.90 5.14 -12.65
N ILE A 90 -3.63 5.53 -11.61
CA ILE A 90 -4.66 4.70 -10.99
C ILE A 90 -5.98 5.44 -11.02
N ASP A 91 -7.02 4.75 -11.49
CA ASP A 91 -8.39 5.20 -11.27
C ASP A 91 -8.81 4.80 -9.85
N VAL A 92 -8.77 5.78 -8.95
CA VAL A 92 -8.89 5.55 -7.50
C VAL A 92 -10.28 5.06 -7.13
N LEU A 93 -11.34 5.64 -7.70
CA LEU A 93 -12.72 5.33 -7.29
C LEU A 93 -13.14 3.89 -7.63
N PRO A 94 -12.91 3.36 -8.85
CA PRO A 94 -13.18 1.96 -9.16
C PRO A 94 -12.35 1.00 -8.32
N LEU A 95 -11.09 1.35 -8.04
CA LEU A 95 -10.19 0.52 -7.24
C LEU A 95 -10.70 0.37 -5.80
N ILE A 96 -11.06 1.49 -5.17
CA ILE A 96 -11.65 1.49 -3.82
C ILE A 96 -12.96 0.70 -3.80
N ARG A 97 -13.86 0.95 -4.76
CA ARG A 97 -15.15 0.24 -4.84
C ARG A 97 -14.97 -1.27 -4.97
N ARG A 98 -14.02 -1.71 -5.79
CA ARG A 98 -13.68 -3.12 -5.94
C ARG A 98 -13.15 -3.70 -4.62
N SER A 99 -12.16 -3.04 -4.01
CA SER A 99 -11.53 -3.48 -2.76
C SER A 99 -12.55 -3.61 -1.61
N VAL A 100 -13.41 -2.60 -1.42
CA VAL A 100 -14.47 -2.64 -0.40
C VAL A 100 -15.44 -3.80 -0.62
N ASN A 101 -15.85 -4.06 -1.87
CA ASN A 101 -16.76 -5.17 -2.17
C ASN A 101 -16.12 -6.54 -1.91
N GLU A 102 -14.84 -6.70 -2.26
CA GLU A 102 -14.07 -7.92 -2.00
C GLU A 102 -13.91 -8.17 -0.49
N LEU A 103 -13.50 -7.15 0.27
CA LEU A 103 -13.33 -7.23 1.73
C LEU A 103 -14.64 -7.55 2.47
N LEU A 104 -15.77 -7.03 1.99
CA LEU A 104 -17.09 -7.27 2.57
C LEU A 104 -17.79 -8.53 2.01
N GLY A 105 -17.18 -9.24 1.07
CA GLY A 105 -17.77 -10.44 0.46
C GLY A 105 -19.03 -10.17 -0.38
N ARG A 106 -19.21 -8.94 -0.88
CA ARG A 106 -20.37 -8.56 -1.71
C ARG A 106 -20.15 -9.07 -3.14
N LYS A 107 -20.85 -10.14 -3.55
CA LYS A 107 -20.82 -10.62 -4.94
C LYS A 107 -21.36 -9.54 -5.88
N LYS A 108 -20.69 -9.32 -7.03
CA LYS A 108 -21.28 -8.54 -8.14
C LYS A 108 -22.63 -9.17 -8.49
N ALA A 109 -23.72 -8.42 -8.37
CA ALA A 109 -25.00 -8.83 -8.92
C ALA A 109 -24.78 -9.12 -10.41
N ARG A 110 -25.00 -10.37 -10.83
CA ARG A 110 -24.99 -10.75 -12.25
C ARG A 110 -26.11 -9.95 -12.90
N ARG A 111 -25.78 -8.87 -13.62
CA ARG A 111 -26.74 -8.20 -14.48
C ARG A 111 -26.99 -9.16 -15.65
N HIS A 112 -28.06 -9.93 -15.56
CA HIS A 112 -28.65 -10.59 -16.72
C HIS A 112 -29.25 -9.48 -17.59
N PHE A 113 -28.69 -9.30 -18.77
CA PHE A 113 -29.34 -8.68 -19.91
C PHE A 113 -29.69 -9.80 -20.88
#